data_AF-A0A3E0VDH0-F1
#
_entry.id   AF-A0A3E0VDH0-F1
#
_cell.length_a   1.000
_cell.length_b   1.000
_cell.length_c   1.000
_cell.angle_alpha   90.00
_cell.angle_beta   90.00
_cell.angle_gamma   90.00
#
_symmetry.space_group_name_H-M   'P 1'
#
loop_
_entity.id
_entity.type
_entity.pdbx_description
1 polymer ?
#
loop_
_entity_poly.entity_id
_entity_poly.type
_entity_poly.pdbx_seq_one_letter_code
_entity_poly.pdbx_strand_id
1 'polypeptide(L)'
;MAWNFLNKGVALDRAREQIGGVLMELNARLTSLSVDAEIAASLYLLFIEAADQRTRTLFSDPSVTQGFQTERYWRIREISTQTQRPIPLIESEVYFQLNRLSQIMSQLDHYSEILSLDRDEHALVLDTNVLLHGRMFNELDWPTIVPSKKVKLLIPLVVLDELDNMKDRDKEFDKKARTVIRAFDPYLSDMSPFGPHGVRRNVTIQFIDEPIGHQRWNRMDDEIVRQSVYFASACEGRFTVVSQDRGMRIRTRGVGIESSLLPLPFMAEKARQRADD
;
A
#
# COMPACT_ATOMS: atom_id res chain seq x y z
N MET A 1 7.24 1.45 13.28
CA MET A 1 7.43 0.40 12.24
C MET A 1 7.25 1.07 10.91
N ALA A 2 8.19 0.90 9.99
CA ALA A 2 8.09 1.46 8.65
C ALA A 2 7.05 0.68 7.82
N TRP A 3 6.46 1.33 6.84
CA TRP A 3 5.57 0.68 5.87
C TRP A 3 6.38 -0.24 4.94
N ASN A 4 6.04 -1.53 4.99
CA ASN A 4 6.85 -2.59 4.37
C ASN A 4 6.26 -3.01 3.04
N PHE A 5 6.78 -2.43 1.96
CA PHE A 5 6.36 -2.77 0.61
C PHE A 5 6.68 -4.23 0.32
N LEU A 6 5.71 -4.93 -0.27
CA LEU A 6 5.91 -6.28 -0.75
C LEU A 6 6.99 -6.31 -1.85
N ASN A 7 7.74 -7.40 -1.92
CA ASN A 7 8.65 -7.62 -3.04
C ASN A 7 7.88 -7.65 -4.35
N LYS A 8 8.52 -7.19 -5.42
CA LYS A 8 7.93 -7.18 -6.75
C LYS A 8 7.40 -8.57 -7.12
N GLY A 9 6.13 -8.63 -7.52
CA GLY A 9 5.45 -9.87 -7.91
C GLY A 9 4.88 -10.70 -6.74
N VAL A 10 5.05 -10.26 -5.50
CA VAL A 10 4.36 -10.85 -4.35
C VAL A 10 2.95 -10.27 -4.29
N ALA A 11 1.94 -11.13 -4.45
CA ALA A 11 0.54 -10.75 -4.28
C ALA A 11 0.21 -10.49 -2.80
N LEU A 12 -0.69 -9.53 -2.55
CA LEU A 12 -1.10 -9.14 -1.21
C LEU A 12 -1.71 -10.31 -0.42
N ASP A 13 -2.58 -11.09 -1.06
CA ASP A 13 -3.21 -12.27 -0.43
C ASP A 13 -2.18 -13.32 -0.02
N ARG A 14 -1.14 -13.55 -0.83
CA ARG A 14 -0.05 -14.47 -0.48
C ARG A 14 0.70 -13.98 0.75
N ALA A 15 0.98 -12.68 0.84
CA ALA A 15 1.64 -12.13 2.01
C ALA A 15 0.76 -12.29 3.27
N ARG A 16 -0.54 -12.03 3.14
CA ARG A 16 -1.54 -12.21 4.20
C ARG A 16 -1.60 -13.65 4.69
N GLU A 17 -1.72 -14.61 3.78
CA GLU A 17 -1.75 -16.04 4.13
C GLU A 17 -0.49 -16.48 4.88
N GLN A 18 0.70 -16.09 4.40
CA GLN A 18 1.97 -16.47 5.04
C GLN A 18 2.12 -15.85 6.43
N ILE A 19 1.80 -14.56 6.60
CA ILE A 19 1.84 -13.91 7.92
C ILE A 19 0.79 -14.52 8.86
N GLY A 20 -0.37 -14.91 8.33
CA GLY A 20 -1.44 -15.55 9.11
C GLY A 20 -1.02 -16.91 9.64
N GLY A 21 -0.35 -17.72 8.82
CA GLY A 21 0.25 -18.99 9.25
C GLY A 21 1.29 -18.79 10.36
N VAL A 22 2.19 -17.82 10.19
CA VAL A 22 3.21 -17.51 11.22
C VAL A 22 2.56 -17.05 12.53
N LEU A 23 1.54 -16.20 12.48
CA LEU A 23 0.80 -15.75 13.67
C LEU A 23 0.11 -16.90 14.40
N MET A 24 -0.57 -17.78 13.65
CA MET A 24 -1.28 -18.92 14.21
C MET A 24 -0.31 -19.87 14.92
N GLU A 25 0.82 -20.18 14.29
CA GLU A 25 1.87 -21.03 14.88
C GLU A 25 2.49 -20.39 16.13
N LEU A 26 2.80 -19.09 16.09
CA LEU A 26 3.37 -18.38 17.23
C LEU A 26 2.40 -18.34 18.43
N ASN A 27 1.10 -18.14 18.17
CA ASN A 27 0.08 -18.16 19.20
C ASN A 27 -0.07 -19.54 19.84
N ALA A 28 0.01 -20.61 19.04
CA ALA A 28 0.01 -21.99 19.54
C ALA A 28 1.26 -22.31 20.40
N ARG A 29 2.39 -21.66 20.14
CA ARG A 29 3.60 -21.82 20.96
C ARG A 29 3.49 -21.14 22.31
N LEU A 30 2.89 -19.95 22.37
CA LEU A 30 2.63 -19.26 23.62
C LEU A 30 1.83 -20.14 24.60
N THR A 31 0.84 -20.88 24.11
CA THR A 31 0.00 -21.76 24.93
C THR A 31 0.65 -23.10 25.31
N SER A 32 1.78 -23.45 24.69
CA SER A 32 2.45 -24.75 24.85
C SER A 32 3.93 -24.64 25.24
N LEU A 33 4.34 -23.53 25.86
CA LEU A 33 5.70 -23.35 26.33
C LEU A 33 6.10 -24.45 27.32
N SER A 34 7.25 -25.06 27.08
CA SER A 34 7.83 -26.05 27.97
C SER A 34 8.19 -25.41 29.32
N VAL A 35 8.05 -26.18 30.40
CA VAL A 35 8.58 -25.80 31.72
C VAL A 35 10.11 -25.81 31.72
N ASP A 36 10.72 -26.63 30.85
CA ASP A 36 12.15 -26.64 30.62
C ASP A 36 12.57 -25.48 29.72
N ALA A 37 13.49 -24.65 30.23
CA ALA A 37 13.94 -23.42 29.61
C ALA A 37 14.75 -23.63 28.33
N GLU A 38 15.62 -24.65 28.28
CA GLU A 38 16.46 -24.91 27.11
C GLU A 38 15.63 -25.47 25.96
N ILE A 39 14.65 -26.34 26.29
CA ILE A 39 13.67 -26.83 25.33
C ILE A 39 12.80 -25.68 24.82
N ALA A 40 12.28 -24.84 25.72
CA ALA A 40 11.46 -23.69 25.33
C ALA A 40 12.22 -22.71 24.42
N ALA A 41 13.47 -22.39 24.76
CA ALA A 41 14.34 -21.54 23.95
C ALA A 41 14.59 -22.16 22.57
N SER A 42 14.97 -23.44 22.53
CA SER A 42 15.25 -24.15 21.27
C SER A 42 14.03 -24.20 20.34
N LEU A 43 12.84 -24.47 20.88
CA LEU A 43 11.59 -24.49 20.12
C LEU A 43 11.23 -23.10 19.57
N TYR A 44 11.41 -22.05 20.38
CA TYR A 44 11.19 -20.68 19.94
C TYR A 44 12.17 -20.27 18.83
N LEU A 45 13.46 -20.55 18.98
CA LEU A 45 14.49 -20.21 17.99
C LEU A 45 14.23 -20.91 16.65
N LEU A 46 13.95 -22.21 16.68
CA LEU A 46 13.62 -22.98 15.48
C LEU A 46 12.41 -22.38 14.75
N PHE A 47 11.38 -21.98 15.50
CA PHE A 47 10.21 -21.33 14.93
C PHE A 47 10.57 -19.99 14.27
N ILE A 48 11.31 -19.12 14.96
CA ILE A 48 11.67 -17.80 14.45
C ILE A 48 12.52 -17.89 13.20
N GLU A 49 13.48 -18.82 13.15
CA GLU A 49 14.31 -19.04 11.97
C GLU A 49 13.47 -19.49 10.77
N ALA A 50 12.50 -20.39 10.97
CA ALA A 50 11.57 -20.80 9.93
C ALA A 50 10.62 -19.66 9.50
N ALA A 51 10.16 -18.84 10.44
CA ALA A 51 9.33 -17.68 10.17
C ALA A 51 10.08 -16.60 9.37
N ASP A 52 11.33 -16.29 9.74
CA ASP A 52 12.19 -15.36 8.99
C ASP A 52 12.39 -15.87 7.57
N GLN A 53 12.74 -17.15 7.38
CA GLN A 53 12.91 -17.74 6.05
C GLN A 53 11.65 -17.63 5.18
N ARG A 54 10.46 -17.94 5.73
CA ARG A 54 9.19 -17.85 4.99
C ARG A 54 8.82 -16.42 4.60
N THR A 55 9.11 -15.46 5.47
CA THR A 55 8.67 -14.06 5.28
C THR A 55 9.70 -13.19 4.56
N ARG A 56 10.97 -13.59 4.53
CA ARG A 56 12.07 -12.82 3.90
C ARG A 56 11.84 -12.51 2.42
N THR A 57 11.19 -13.40 1.69
CA THR A 57 10.89 -13.16 0.27
C THR A 57 9.64 -12.33 0.05
N LEU A 58 8.85 -12.05 1.09
CA LEU A 58 7.58 -11.33 0.96
C LEU A 58 7.78 -9.81 0.93
N PHE A 59 8.72 -9.29 1.72
CA PHE A 59 8.90 -7.85 1.91
C PHE A 59 10.22 -7.36 1.32
N SER A 60 10.17 -6.17 0.72
CA SER A 60 11.35 -5.46 0.22
C SER A 60 12.10 -4.70 1.31
N ASP A 61 11.42 -4.36 2.41
CA ASP A 61 12.02 -3.69 3.56
C ASP A 61 12.73 -4.70 4.48
N PRO A 62 14.06 -4.60 4.64
CA PRO A 62 14.81 -5.49 5.53
C PRO A 62 14.38 -5.38 7.00
N SER A 63 13.78 -4.28 7.44
CA SER A 63 13.36 -4.08 8.83
C SER A 63 12.28 -5.08 9.26
N VAL A 64 11.49 -5.64 8.34
CA VAL A 64 10.57 -6.76 8.66
C VAL A 64 11.36 -7.98 9.09
N THR A 65 12.36 -8.36 8.31
CA THR A 65 13.20 -9.55 8.58
C THR A 65 14.08 -9.35 9.81
N GLN A 66 14.68 -8.16 9.95
CA GLN A 66 15.45 -7.81 11.15
C GLN A 66 14.57 -7.79 12.41
N GLY A 67 13.27 -7.53 12.27
CA GLY A 67 12.32 -7.55 13.38
C GLY A 67 12.15 -8.91 14.06
N PHE A 68 12.61 -10.01 13.44
CA PHE A 68 12.67 -11.33 14.08
C PHE A 68 13.90 -11.52 14.98
N GLN A 69 14.99 -10.79 14.71
CA GLN A 69 16.27 -10.92 15.41
C GLN A 69 16.47 -9.79 16.42
N THR A 70 15.52 -9.67 17.37
CA THR A 70 15.54 -8.65 18.42
C THR A 70 16.68 -8.86 19.42
N GLU A 71 16.94 -7.86 20.28
CA GLU A 71 17.85 -8.04 21.41
C GLU A 71 17.45 -9.23 22.30
N ARG A 72 16.14 -9.47 22.49
CA ARG A 72 15.67 -10.61 23.28
C ARG A 72 15.91 -11.93 22.56
N TYR A 73 15.75 -11.99 21.23
CA TYR A 73 16.10 -13.17 20.44
C TYR A 73 17.56 -13.60 20.70
N TRP A 74 18.50 -12.65 20.68
CA TRP A 74 19.91 -12.95 20.95
C TRP A 74 20.15 -13.44 22.37
N ARG A 75 19.49 -12.83 23.38
CA ARG A 75 19.56 -13.30 24.77
C ARG A 75 18.92 -14.68 24.96
N ILE A 76 17.86 -15.00 24.23
CA ILE A 76 17.22 -16.32 24.26
C ILE A 76 18.17 -17.39 23.70
N ARG A 77 18.95 -17.04 22.68
CA ARG A 77 19.98 -17.91 22.10
C ARG A 77 21.11 -18.27 23.07
N GLU A 78 21.31 -17.45 24.10
CA GLU A 78 22.31 -17.62 25.15
C GLU A 78 21.75 -18.30 26.42
N ILE A 79 20.47 -18.71 26.42
CA ILE A 79 19.87 -19.38 27.57
C ILE A 79 20.61 -20.69 27.87
N SER A 80 20.88 -20.90 29.15
CA SER A 80 21.47 -22.13 29.71
C SER A 80 20.80 -22.48 31.04
N THR A 81 21.16 -23.64 31.60
CA THR A 81 20.77 -24.04 32.97
C THR A 81 21.03 -23.01 34.08
N GLN A 82 21.95 -22.05 33.88
CA GLN A 82 22.25 -21.00 34.88
C GLN A 82 21.46 -19.71 34.67
N THR A 83 20.73 -19.57 33.56
CA THR A 83 19.99 -18.36 33.25
C THR A 83 18.86 -18.17 34.26
N GLN A 84 18.80 -17.01 34.90
CA GLN A 84 17.73 -16.69 35.83
C GLN A 84 16.47 -16.28 35.08
N ARG A 85 15.33 -16.89 35.45
CA ARG A 85 13.99 -16.59 34.92
C ARG A 85 13.94 -16.52 33.36
N PRO A 86 14.36 -17.58 32.66
CA PRO A 86 14.39 -17.61 31.19
C PRO A 86 12.98 -17.60 30.56
N ILE A 87 11.99 -18.22 31.20
CA ILE A 87 10.63 -18.34 30.66
C ILE A 87 9.97 -16.96 30.46
N PRO A 88 9.95 -16.03 31.43
CA PRO A 88 9.42 -14.68 31.21
C PRO A 88 10.09 -13.89 30.07
N LEU A 89 11.38 -14.12 29.81
CA LEU A 89 12.08 -13.48 28.69
C LEU A 89 11.54 -14.02 27.36
N ILE A 90 11.39 -15.34 27.25
CA ILE A 90 10.83 -16.00 26.05
C ILE A 90 9.38 -15.56 25.84
N GLU A 91 8.55 -15.58 26.89
CA GLU A 91 7.15 -15.13 26.83
C GLU A 91 7.06 -13.68 26.34
N SER A 92 7.83 -12.77 26.96
CA SER A 92 7.84 -11.36 26.56
C SER A 92 8.24 -11.17 25.10
N GLU A 93 9.16 -12.00 24.60
CA GLU A 93 9.56 -11.93 23.20
C GLU A 93 8.48 -12.49 22.27
N VAL A 94 7.84 -13.61 22.63
CA VAL A 94 6.70 -14.16 21.90
C VAL A 94 5.57 -13.13 21.80
N TYR A 95 5.22 -12.47 22.91
CA TYR A 95 4.21 -11.40 22.93
C TYR A 95 4.61 -10.21 22.04
N PHE A 96 5.88 -9.83 22.05
CA PHE A 96 6.38 -8.76 21.19
C PHE A 96 6.24 -9.11 19.70
N GLN A 97 6.64 -10.33 19.33
CA GLN A 97 6.53 -10.84 17.97
C GLN A 97 5.06 -10.95 17.52
N LEU A 98 4.17 -11.44 18.39
CA LEU A 98 2.73 -11.49 18.14
C LEU A 98 2.18 -10.10 17.85
N ASN A 99 2.40 -9.13 18.75
CA ASN A 99 1.89 -7.77 18.59
C ASN A 99 2.39 -7.12 17.29
N ARG A 100 3.67 -7.28 16.96
CA ARG A 100 4.25 -6.75 15.72
C ARG A 100 3.63 -7.40 14.48
N LEU A 101 3.57 -8.74 14.43
CA LEU A 101 3.02 -9.45 13.28
C LEU A 101 1.51 -9.20 13.13
N SER A 102 0.78 -9.05 14.24
CA SER A 102 -0.64 -8.68 14.22
C SER A 102 -0.85 -7.29 13.63
N GLN A 103 0.01 -6.32 13.92
CA GLN A 103 -0.05 -4.99 13.29
C GLN A 103 0.21 -5.07 11.78
N ILE A 104 1.21 -5.87 11.36
CA ILE A 104 1.46 -6.12 9.93
C ILE A 104 0.24 -6.79 9.29
N MET A 105 -0.35 -7.78 9.95
CA MET A 105 -1.54 -8.47 9.44
C MET A 105 -2.74 -7.52 9.31
N SER A 106 -3.10 -6.77 10.35
CA SER A 106 -4.21 -5.81 10.29
C SER A 106 -4.04 -4.80 9.17
N GLN A 107 -2.80 -4.43 8.90
CA GLN A 107 -2.47 -3.56 7.79
C GLN A 107 -2.64 -4.27 6.43
N LEU A 108 -2.17 -5.51 6.26
CA LEU A 108 -2.43 -6.29 5.05
C LEU A 108 -3.93 -6.50 4.82
N ASP A 109 -4.70 -6.79 5.87
CA ASP A 109 -6.16 -6.94 5.84
C ASP A 109 -6.84 -5.65 5.38
N HIS A 110 -6.49 -4.51 5.99
CA HIS A 110 -7.01 -3.20 5.60
C HIS A 110 -6.78 -2.91 4.12
N TYR A 111 -5.55 -3.09 3.64
CA TYR A 111 -5.26 -2.85 2.23
C TYR A 111 -5.91 -3.87 1.29
N SER A 112 -6.07 -5.12 1.74
CA SER A 112 -6.79 -6.15 1.00
C SER A 112 -8.26 -5.78 0.84
N GLU A 113 -8.87 -5.14 1.85
CA GLU A 113 -10.24 -4.68 1.81
C GLU A 113 -10.40 -3.45 0.90
N ILE A 114 -9.63 -2.38 1.14
CA ILE A 114 -9.80 -1.12 0.39
C ILE A 114 -9.43 -1.27 -1.10
N LEU A 115 -8.43 -2.11 -1.42
CA LEU A 115 -7.98 -2.34 -2.80
C LEU A 115 -8.72 -3.50 -3.48
N SER A 116 -9.64 -4.17 -2.78
CA SER A 116 -10.46 -5.23 -3.38
C SER A 116 -11.20 -4.68 -4.60
N LEU A 117 -11.30 -5.48 -5.65
CA LEU A 117 -11.98 -5.10 -6.88
C LEU A 117 -13.13 -6.05 -7.17
N ASP A 118 -14.27 -5.46 -7.52
CA ASP A 118 -15.42 -6.20 -8.02
C ASP A 118 -15.07 -7.00 -9.30
N ARG A 119 -15.93 -7.96 -9.66
CA ARG A 119 -15.88 -8.59 -10.98
C ARG A 119 -16.02 -7.51 -12.07
N ASP A 120 -15.13 -7.56 -13.07
CA ASP A 120 -15.13 -6.62 -14.21
C ASP A 120 -14.90 -5.15 -13.78
N GLU A 121 -14.17 -4.95 -12.68
CA GLU A 121 -13.67 -3.66 -12.21
C GLU A 121 -12.15 -3.55 -12.41
N HIS A 122 -11.69 -2.36 -12.76
CA HIS A 122 -10.27 -2.06 -12.96
C HIS A 122 -9.87 -0.82 -12.17
N ALA A 123 -8.75 -0.92 -11.45
CA ALA A 123 -8.22 0.16 -10.63
C ALA A 123 -7.40 1.16 -11.47
N LEU A 124 -7.65 2.44 -11.28
CA LEU A 124 -6.87 3.52 -11.89
C LEU A 124 -6.28 4.42 -10.82
N VAL A 125 -4.96 4.55 -10.77
CA VAL A 125 -4.31 5.65 -10.04
C VAL A 125 -4.18 6.84 -10.98
N LEU A 126 -4.70 7.98 -10.56
CA LEU A 126 -4.57 9.24 -11.29
C LEU A 126 -3.38 10.02 -10.74
N ASP A 127 -2.49 10.47 -11.62
CA ASP A 127 -1.47 11.45 -11.22
C ASP A 127 -2.06 12.86 -11.10
N THR A 128 -1.32 13.76 -10.46
CA THR A 128 -1.71 15.16 -10.30
C THR A 128 -1.89 15.86 -11.66
N ASN A 129 -1.05 15.54 -12.64
CA ASN A 129 -1.11 16.15 -13.97
C ASN A 129 -2.40 15.82 -14.72
N VAL A 130 -2.93 14.60 -14.60
CA VAL A 130 -4.20 14.18 -15.19
C VAL A 130 -5.35 14.98 -14.57
N LEU A 131 -5.31 15.21 -13.26
CA LEU A 131 -6.31 16.01 -12.57
C LEU A 131 -6.24 17.51 -12.97
N LEU A 132 -5.03 18.03 -13.23
CA LEU A 132 -4.83 19.42 -13.63
C LEU A 132 -5.12 19.68 -15.12
N HIS A 133 -4.68 18.80 -16.01
CA HIS A 133 -4.78 18.99 -17.46
C HIS A 133 -5.98 18.30 -18.11
N GLY A 134 -6.60 17.36 -17.39
CA GLY A 134 -7.81 16.67 -17.83
C GLY A 134 -9.09 17.48 -17.59
N ARG A 135 -10.17 17.01 -18.22
CA ARG A 135 -11.53 17.32 -17.77
C ARG A 135 -11.73 16.80 -16.34
N MET A 136 -12.76 17.29 -15.66
CA MET A 136 -13.00 16.91 -14.26
C MET A 136 -13.22 15.40 -14.15
N PHE A 137 -12.59 14.77 -13.16
CA PHE A 137 -12.60 13.31 -13.00
C PHE A 137 -14.02 12.74 -12.89
N ASN A 138 -14.96 13.53 -12.36
CA ASN A 138 -16.36 13.15 -12.22
C ASN A 138 -17.19 13.28 -13.51
N GLU A 139 -16.67 13.91 -14.55
CA GLU A 139 -17.33 14.03 -15.86
C GLU A 139 -16.87 12.97 -16.87
N LEU A 140 -15.77 12.29 -16.58
CA LEU A 140 -15.10 11.37 -17.52
C LEU A 140 -15.72 9.97 -17.50
N ASP A 141 -15.86 9.37 -18.67
CA ASP A 141 -16.30 7.99 -18.82
C ASP A 141 -15.12 7.03 -18.76
N TRP A 142 -14.56 6.85 -17.57
CA TRP A 142 -13.36 6.05 -17.34
C TRP A 142 -13.35 4.63 -17.91
N PRO A 143 -14.48 3.89 -17.97
CA PRO A 143 -14.55 2.58 -18.65
C PRO A 143 -14.14 2.61 -20.14
N THR A 144 -14.06 3.78 -20.77
CA THR A 144 -13.56 3.91 -22.16
C THR A 144 -12.04 3.95 -22.26
N ILE A 145 -11.32 4.11 -21.14
CA ILE A 145 -9.86 4.23 -21.09
C ILE A 145 -9.18 2.89 -20.84
N VAL A 146 -9.90 1.95 -20.21
CA VAL A 146 -9.41 0.61 -19.87
C VAL A 146 -10.41 -0.46 -20.31
N PRO A 147 -9.97 -1.70 -20.59
CA PRO A 147 -10.85 -2.78 -21.05
C PRO A 147 -11.69 -3.37 -19.90
N SER A 148 -12.54 -2.56 -19.26
CA SER A 148 -13.33 -2.92 -18.08
C SER A 148 -14.66 -2.18 -18.07
N LYS A 149 -15.73 -2.81 -17.56
CA LYS A 149 -17.04 -2.16 -17.45
C LYS A 149 -17.17 -1.25 -16.24
N LYS A 150 -16.42 -1.54 -15.17
CA LYS A 150 -16.36 -0.74 -13.95
C LYS A 150 -14.94 -0.22 -13.71
N VAL A 151 -14.84 0.94 -13.11
CA VAL A 151 -13.56 1.56 -12.74
C VAL A 151 -13.60 2.03 -11.30
N LYS A 152 -12.52 1.74 -10.57
CA LYS A 152 -12.24 2.32 -9.26
C LYS A 152 -11.08 3.31 -9.39
N LEU A 153 -11.35 4.59 -9.16
CA LEU A 153 -10.33 5.64 -9.11
C LEU A 153 -9.69 5.63 -7.73
N LEU A 154 -8.40 5.33 -7.68
CA LEU A 154 -7.59 5.35 -6.47
C LEU A 154 -6.85 6.69 -6.41
N ILE A 155 -7.09 7.47 -5.36
CA ILE A 155 -6.45 8.76 -5.14
C ILE A 155 -5.52 8.64 -3.92
N PRO A 156 -4.21 8.51 -4.14
CA PRO A 156 -3.25 8.49 -3.04
C PRO A 156 -3.19 9.85 -2.33
N LEU A 157 -2.97 9.88 -1.01
CA LEU A 157 -2.85 11.14 -0.27
C LEU A 157 -1.73 12.06 -0.81
N VAL A 158 -0.62 11.50 -1.32
CA VAL A 158 0.45 12.28 -1.94
C VAL A 158 -0.01 13.12 -3.14
N VAL A 159 -1.03 12.67 -3.88
CA VAL A 159 -1.62 13.42 -5.01
C VAL A 159 -2.46 14.59 -4.49
N LEU A 160 -3.18 14.41 -3.38
CA LEU A 160 -3.91 15.51 -2.75
C LEU A 160 -2.96 16.60 -2.25
N ASP A 161 -1.87 16.21 -1.61
CA ASP A 161 -0.87 17.15 -1.12
C ASP A 161 -0.15 17.87 -2.26
N GLU A 162 0.10 17.21 -3.39
CA GLU A 162 0.66 17.86 -4.57
C GLU A 162 -0.32 18.88 -5.17
N LEU A 163 -1.62 18.56 -5.25
CA LEU A 163 -2.65 19.51 -5.67
C LEU A 163 -2.75 20.72 -4.73
N ASP A 164 -2.62 20.52 -3.41
CA ASP A 164 -2.67 21.61 -2.44
C ASP A 164 -1.44 22.52 -2.58
N ASN A 165 -0.25 21.95 -2.70
CA ASN A 165 0.99 22.69 -2.92
C ASN A 165 1.00 23.47 -4.24
N MET A 166 0.30 22.98 -5.27
CA MET A 166 0.24 23.67 -6.57
C MET A 166 -0.55 25.00 -6.50
N LYS A 167 -1.45 25.14 -5.51
CA LYS A 167 -2.19 26.39 -5.26
C LYS A 167 -1.27 27.58 -5.00
N ASP A 168 -0.13 27.32 -4.39
CA ASP A 168 0.80 28.37 -3.95
C ASP A 168 1.89 28.68 -4.98
N ARG A 169 2.10 27.80 -5.97
CA ARG A 169 3.23 27.88 -6.91
C ARG A 169 2.89 28.49 -8.27
N ASP A 170 1.69 28.26 -8.80
CA ASP A 170 1.32 28.72 -10.14
C ASP A 170 -0.12 29.26 -10.19
N LYS A 171 -0.27 30.53 -10.57
CA LYS A 171 -1.58 31.21 -10.64
C LYS A 171 -2.53 30.60 -11.67
N GLU A 172 -2.04 29.96 -12.73
CA GLU A 172 -2.89 29.27 -13.71
C GLU A 172 -3.40 27.94 -13.15
N PHE A 173 -2.52 27.14 -12.54
CA PHE A 173 -2.91 25.86 -11.95
C PHE A 173 -3.66 26.00 -10.63
N ASP A 174 -3.50 27.11 -9.90
CA ASP A 174 -4.17 27.36 -8.62
C ASP A 174 -5.69 27.25 -8.74
N LYS A 175 -6.30 27.92 -9.73
CA LYS A 175 -7.76 27.85 -9.94
C LYS A 175 -8.21 26.41 -10.21
N LYS A 176 -7.49 25.68 -11.05
CA LYS A 176 -7.84 24.31 -11.42
C LYS A 176 -7.66 23.35 -10.24
N ALA A 177 -6.54 23.43 -9.53
CA ALA A 177 -6.26 22.65 -8.33
C ALA A 177 -7.33 22.88 -7.25
N ARG A 178 -7.70 24.14 -6.97
CA ARG A 178 -8.82 24.46 -6.07
C ARG A 178 -10.13 23.86 -6.53
N THR A 179 -10.41 23.89 -7.83
CA THR A 179 -11.66 23.33 -8.37
C THR A 179 -11.68 21.81 -8.23
N VAL A 180 -10.56 21.13 -8.50
CA VAL A 180 -10.43 19.67 -8.32
C VAL A 180 -10.60 19.30 -6.85
N ILE A 181 -9.90 19.98 -5.94
CA ILE A 181 -10.01 19.70 -4.50
C ILE A 181 -11.43 19.93 -4.00
N ARG A 182 -12.10 21.01 -4.40
CA ARG A 182 -13.53 21.21 -4.07
C ARG A 182 -14.43 20.12 -4.63
N ALA A 183 -14.08 19.53 -5.76
CA ALA A 183 -14.81 18.40 -6.32
C ALA A 183 -14.57 17.11 -5.51
N PHE A 184 -13.53 17.04 -4.67
CA PHE A 184 -13.33 15.96 -3.72
C PHE A 184 -14.16 16.12 -2.43
N ASP A 185 -14.52 17.35 -2.04
CA ASP A 185 -15.25 17.64 -0.78
C ASP A 185 -16.47 16.71 -0.53
N PRO A 186 -17.35 16.42 -1.52
CA PRO A 186 -18.50 15.55 -1.30
C PRO A 186 -18.15 14.10 -0.93
N TYR A 187 -16.95 13.65 -1.28
CA TYR A 187 -16.45 12.29 -1.02
C TYR A 187 -15.59 12.22 0.25
N LEU A 188 -15.29 13.36 0.86
CA LEU A 188 -14.52 13.47 2.11
C LEU A 188 -15.42 13.72 3.32
N SER A 189 -16.66 14.17 3.12
CA SER A 189 -17.61 14.52 4.18
C SER A 189 -18.34 13.34 4.82
N ASP A 190 -18.20 12.13 4.27
CA ASP A 190 -18.86 10.92 4.76
C ASP A 190 -18.09 10.25 5.93
N MET A 191 -18.77 9.41 6.71
CA MET A 191 -18.26 8.75 7.92
C MET A 191 -17.01 7.87 7.71
N SER A 192 -16.63 7.58 6.46
CA SER A 192 -15.40 6.87 6.11
C SER A 192 -14.78 7.48 4.84
N PRO A 193 -13.86 8.46 4.95
CA PRO A 193 -13.24 9.09 3.78
C PRO A 193 -12.43 8.11 2.92
N PHE A 194 -12.09 6.93 3.45
CA PHE A 194 -11.31 5.90 2.76
C PHE A 194 -12.17 4.78 2.15
N GLY A 195 -13.50 4.88 2.25
CA GLY A 195 -14.43 3.98 1.57
C GLY A 195 -14.57 4.29 0.07
N PRO A 196 -15.03 3.33 -0.75
CA PRO A 196 -15.36 3.60 -2.14
C PRO A 196 -16.66 4.41 -2.25
N HIS A 197 -16.61 5.53 -2.95
CA HIS A 197 -17.77 6.41 -3.19
C HIS A 197 -18.16 6.40 -4.66
N GLY A 198 -19.46 6.35 -4.95
CA GLY A 198 -19.95 6.44 -6.33
C GLY A 198 -19.73 7.84 -6.90
N VAL A 199 -18.99 7.93 -8.00
CA VAL A 199 -18.79 9.20 -8.74
C VAL A 199 -19.84 9.36 -9.82
N ARG A 200 -20.07 8.28 -10.57
CA ARG A 200 -21.03 8.17 -11.67
C ARG A 200 -21.32 6.69 -11.92
N ARG A 201 -22.17 6.40 -12.90
CA ARG A 201 -22.46 5.02 -13.30
C ARG A 201 -21.16 4.27 -13.61
N ASN A 202 -20.96 3.14 -12.92
CA ASN A 202 -19.80 2.25 -13.05
C ASN A 202 -18.44 2.87 -12.69
N VAL A 203 -18.41 4.01 -11.99
CA VAL A 203 -17.14 4.62 -11.54
C VAL A 203 -17.25 4.93 -10.06
N THR A 204 -16.32 4.37 -9.29
CA THR A 204 -16.11 4.70 -7.88
C THR A 204 -14.82 5.50 -7.71
N ILE A 205 -14.73 6.27 -6.63
CA ILE A 205 -13.50 6.93 -6.18
C ILE A 205 -13.21 6.49 -4.76
N GLN A 206 -11.93 6.31 -4.46
CA GLN A 206 -11.47 5.91 -3.15
C GLN A 206 -10.15 6.59 -2.85
N PHE A 207 -10.09 7.31 -1.73
CA PHE A 207 -8.84 7.84 -1.22
C PHE A 207 -8.10 6.73 -0.51
N ILE A 208 -6.80 6.63 -0.78
CA ILE A 208 -5.96 5.60 -0.19
C ILE A 208 -5.09 6.22 0.87
N ASP A 209 -5.31 5.79 2.10
CA ASP A 209 -4.62 6.26 3.27
C ASP A 209 -3.15 5.86 3.28
N GLU A 210 -2.44 6.46 4.22
CA GLU A 210 -1.04 6.17 4.43
C GLU A 210 -0.84 5.27 5.65
N PRO A 211 0.00 4.26 5.51
CA PRO A 211 0.22 3.28 6.54
C PRO A 211 1.08 3.78 7.69
N ILE A 212 0.92 3.16 8.86
CA ILE A 212 1.64 3.54 10.07
C ILE A 212 3.14 3.49 9.84
N GLY A 213 3.82 4.61 10.14
CA GLY A 213 5.26 4.80 9.99
C GLY A 213 5.75 4.85 8.55
N HIS A 214 4.85 5.04 7.59
CA HIS A 214 5.22 5.43 6.24
C HIS A 214 6.04 6.73 6.24
N GLN A 215 7.15 6.71 5.52
CA GLN A 215 7.93 7.89 5.21
C GLN A 215 7.95 8.06 3.70
N ARG A 216 7.36 9.18 3.26
CA ARG A 216 7.32 9.56 1.86
C ARG A 216 8.72 9.87 1.35
N TRP A 217 8.96 9.53 0.10
CA TRP A 217 10.13 10.00 -0.62
C TRP A 217 10.01 11.48 -0.98
N ASN A 218 11.16 12.15 -1.06
CA ASN A 218 11.22 13.57 -1.41
C ASN A 218 10.67 13.87 -2.81
N ARG A 219 10.80 12.91 -3.73
CA ARG A 219 10.27 13.03 -5.10
C ARG A 219 8.88 12.40 -5.15
N MET A 220 7.87 13.24 -5.34
CA MET A 220 6.45 12.84 -5.42
C MET A 220 6.20 11.80 -6.52
N ASP A 221 6.80 11.96 -7.70
CA ASP A 221 6.67 10.96 -8.77
C ASP A 221 7.07 9.55 -8.32
N ASP A 222 8.20 9.47 -7.62
CA ASP A 222 8.76 8.19 -7.19
C ASP A 222 7.90 7.60 -6.06
N GLU A 223 7.33 8.45 -5.20
CA GLU A 223 6.38 8.04 -4.17
C GLU A 223 5.07 7.48 -4.77
N ILE A 224 4.49 8.15 -5.77
CA ILE A 224 3.29 7.65 -6.48
C ILE A 224 3.57 6.30 -7.12
N VAL A 225 4.72 6.14 -7.80
CA VAL A 225 5.11 4.86 -8.41
C VAL A 225 5.30 3.79 -7.35
N ARG A 226 5.98 4.12 -6.24
CA ARG A 226 6.23 3.20 -5.11
C ARG A 226 4.91 2.70 -4.49
N GLN A 227 3.97 3.60 -4.22
CA GLN A 227 2.63 3.24 -3.72
C GLN A 227 1.85 2.42 -4.75
N SER A 228 1.95 2.75 -6.03
CA SER A 228 1.29 2.01 -7.11
C SER A 228 1.75 0.54 -7.20
N VAL A 229 3.02 0.24 -6.92
CA VAL A 229 3.51 -1.15 -6.85
C VAL A 229 2.78 -1.94 -5.78
N TYR A 230 2.58 -1.33 -4.61
CA TYR A 230 1.83 -1.96 -3.54
C TYR A 230 0.36 -2.15 -3.91
N PHE A 231 -0.29 -1.11 -4.46
CA PHE A 231 -1.69 -1.21 -4.84
C PHE A 231 -1.93 -2.28 -5.91
N ALA A 232 -1.06 -2.33 -6.92
CA ALA A 232 -1.12 -3.33 -7.98
C ALA A 232 -0.99 -4.78 -7.45
N SER A 233 -0.32 -4.99 -6.32
CA SER A 233 -0.17 -6.32 -5.69
C SER A 233 -1.51 -6.92 -5.21
N ALA A 234 -2.55 -6.09 -5.06
CA ALA A 234 -3.90 -6.51 -4.65
C ALA A 234 -4.88 -6.62 -5.84
N CYS A 235 -4.50 -6.19 -7.04
CA CYS A 235 -5.43 -6.00 -8.16
C CYS A 235 -5.30 -7.02 -9.30
N GLU A 236 -4.47 -8.06 -9.16
CA GLU A 236 -4.32 -9.17 -10.13
C GLU A 236 -4.17 -8.73 -11.61
N GLY A 237 -3.40 -7.66 -11.86
CA GLY A 237 -3.20 -7.11 -13.21
C GLY A 237 -4.31 -6.20 -13.73
N ARG A 238 -5.41 -6.02 -12.98
CA ARG A 238 -6.49 -5.05 -13.27
C ARG A 238 -6.18 -3.68 -12.67
N PHE A 239 -4.99 -3.17 -12.94
CA PHE A 239 -4.48 -1.92 -12.38
C PHE A 239 -3.71 -1.11 -13.42
N THR A 240 -3.92 0.21 -13.47
CA THR A 240 -3.22 1.10 -14.40
C THR A 240 -2.96 2.47 -13.76
N VAL A 241 -1.78 3.04 -14.01
CA VAL A 241 -1.52 4.45 -13.69
C VAL A 241 -1.81 5.30 -14.91
N VAL A 242 -2.69 6.29 -14.76
CA VAL A 242 -3.00 7.27 -15.81
C VAL A 242 -2.13 8.51 -15.60
N SER A 243 -1.33 8.86 -16.61
CA SER A 243 -0.44 10.01 -16.53
C SER A 243 -0.16 10.63 -17.91
N GLN A 244 -0.15 11.96 -17.96
CA GLN A 244 0.29 12.72 -19.14
C GLN A 244 1.81 12.89 -19.20
N ASP A 245 2.51 12.74 -18.08
CA ASP A 245 3.97 12.87 -18.03
C ASP A 245 4.67 11.62 -18.59
N ARG A 246 5.53 11.81 -19.60
CA ARG A 246 6.26 10.70 -20.22
C ARG A 246 7.22 10.00 -19.25
N GLY A 247 7.88 10.76 -18.38
CA GLY A 247 8.80 10.24 -17.37
C GLY A 247 8.09 9.36 -16.36
N MET A 248 6.95 9.81 -15.84
CA MET A 248 6.07 9.03 -14.97
C MET A 248 5.69 7.70 -15.62
N ARG A 249 5.16 7.73 -16.86
CA ARG A 249 4.78 6.50 -17.56
C ARG A 249 5.96 5.53 -17.77
N ILE A 250 7.16 6.06 -18.05
CA ILE A 250 8.37 5.23 -18.17
C ILE A 250 8.72 4.58 -16.83
N ARG A 251 8.67 5.32 -15.72
CA ARG A 251 8.94 4.77 -14.37
C ARG A 251 7.92 3.71 -13.98
N THR A 252 6.64 3.98 -14.19
CA THR A 252 5.56 3.02 -13.93
C THR A 252 5.76 1.71 -14.70
N ARG A 253 6.06 1.79 -16.00
CA ARG A 253 6.34 0.58 -16.80
C ARG A 253 7.63 -0.11 -16.38
N GLY A 254 8.65 0.65 -15.96
CA GLY A 254 9.92 0.10 -15.44
C GLY A 254 9.71 -0.80 -14.21
N VAL A 255 8.72 -0.50 -13.37
CA VAL A 255 8.35 -1.35 -12.22
C VAL A 255 7.37 -2.47 -12.59
N GLY A 256 6.94 -2.58 -13.85
CA GLY A 256 6.07 -3.64 -14.36
C GLY A 256 4.58 -3.36 -14.21
N ILE A 257 4.20 -2.09 -14.05
CA ILE A 257 2.80 -1.67 -13.96
C ILE A 257 2.35 -1.07 -15.30
N GLU A 258 1.12 -1.37 -15.70
CA GLU A 258 0.52 -0.76 -16.89
C GLU A 258 0.34 0.74 -16.72
N SER A 259 0.57 1.48 -17.80
CA SER A 259 0.42 2.93 -17.80
C SER A 259 -0.23 3.43 -19.08
N SER A 260 -1.19 4.34 -18.91
CA SER A 260 -1.98 4.90 -20.01
C SER A 260 -1.92 6.43 -20.02
N LEU A 261 -2.07 6.99 -21.22
CA LEU A 261 -2.35 8.41 -21.41
C LEU A 261 -3.83 8.68 -21.14
N LEU A 262 -4.17 9.90 -20.73
CA LEU A 262 -5.55 10.34 -20.85
C LEU A 262 -5.82 10.70 -22.33
N PRO A 263 -6.79 10.07 -23.02
CA PRO A 263 -7.10 10.37 -24.41
C PRO A 263 -7.39 11.87 -24.65
N LEU A 264 -7.03 12.39 -25.84
CA LEU A 264 -7.25 13.80 -26.21
C LEU A 264 -8.68 14.31 -25.99
N PRO A 265 -9.76 13.55 -26.29
CA PRO A 265 -11.14 14.00 -26.02
C PRO A 265 -11.42 14.29 -24.53
N PHE A 266 -10.61 13.72 -23.64
CA PHE A 266 -10.72 13.85 -22.19
C PHE A 266 -9.76 14.88 -21.61
N MET A 267 -8.88 15.46 -22.44
CA MET A 267 -8.06 16.60 -22.07
C MET A 267 -8.91 17.88 -21.99
N ALA A 268 -8.54 18.80 -21.10
CA ALA A 268 -9.13 20.13 -21.06
C ALA A 268 -8.94 20.85 -22.41
N GLU A 269 -9.88 21.73 -22.77
CA GLU A 269 -9.91 22.38 -24.08
C GLU A 269 -8.59 23.13 -24.39
N LYS A 270 -8.06 23.88 -23.42
CA LYS A 270 -6.74 24.53 -23.52
C LYS A 270 -5.58 23.56 -23.77
N ALA A 271 -5.64 22.36 -23.19
CA ALA A 271 -4.60 21.35 -23.35
C ALA A 271 -4.69 20.64 -24.70
N ARG A 272 -5.90 20.55 -25.29
CA ARG A 272 -6.08 20.08 -26.68
C ARG A 272 -5.49 21.07 -27.68
N GLN A 273 -5.78 22.36 -27.51
CA GLN A 273 -5.26 23.42 -28.39
C GLN A 273 -3.72 23.42 -28.47
N ARG A 274 -3.03 23.25 -27.33
CA ARG A 274 -1.56 23.14 -27.28
C ARG A 274 -0.98 21.85 -27.90
N ALA A 275 -1.80 20.82 -28.11
CA ALA A 275 -1.34 19.56 -28.71
C ALA A 275 -1.49 19.57 -30.25
N ASP A 276 -2.33 20.48 -30.76
CA ASP A 276 -2.55 20.68 -32.20
C ASP A 276 -1.59 21.73 -32.82
N ASP A 277 -0.87 22.48 -31.97
CA ASP A 277 0.20 23.44 -32.31
C ASP A 277 1.60 22.78 -32.34
#